data_AF-A0A2H3J6L5-F1
#
_entry.id   AF-A0A2H3J6L5-F1
#
_cell.length_a   1.000
_cell.length_b   1.000
_cell.length_c   1.000
_cell.angle_alpha   90.00
_cell.angle_beta   90.00
_cell.angle_gamma   90.00
#
_symmetry.space_group_name_H-M   'P 1'
#
loop_
_entity.id
_entity.type
_entity.pdbx_description
1 polymer ?
#
loop_
_entity_poly.entity_id
_entity_poly.type
_entity_poly.pdbx_seq_one_letter_code
_entity_poly.pdbx_strand_id
1 'polypeptide(L)'
;FSTGLGSVRTATKRAGGSVSNNGGSPGKRLGVKKFSDEFVVPGNILVRQRGTQFHPGQHVGMGRDHTLFALVPGHVRFYKEDHSRGVRKYVGIVLNKGEKLPRDEAALGRSRYFGFVDLNASSADEAPQENTP
;
A
#
# COMPACT_ATOMS: atom_id res chain seq x y z
N PHE A 1 -61.39 -55.62 -8.67
CA PHE A 1 -60.59 -54.78 -9.58
C PHE A 1 -60.90 -53.32 -9.30
N SER A 2 -59.87 -52.48 -9.35
CA SER A 2 -59.90 -51.02 -9.15
C SER A 2 -59.85 -50.52 -7.69
N THR A 3 -58.65 -50.62 -7.12
CA THR A 3 -58.12 -49.61 -6.19
C THR A 3 -58.12 -48.26 -6.90
N GLY A 4 -59.12 -47.42 -6.63
CA GLY A 4 -59.14 -46.04 -7.09
C GLY A 4 -57.97 -45.29 -6.46
N LEU A 5 -56.87 -45.15 -7.22
CA LEU A 5 -55.72 -44.34 -6.87
C LEU A 5 -56.20 -42.93 -6.51
N GLY A 6 -56.13 -42.60 -5.21
CA GLY A 6 -56.33 -41.24 -4.73
C GLY A 6 -55.37 -40.31 -5.46
N SER A 7 -55.91 -39.25 -6.06
CA SER A 7 -55.11 -38.21 -6.73
C SER A 7 -54.09 -37.65 -5.74
N VAL A 8 -52.82 -37.99 -5.95
CA VAL A 8 -51.71 -37.37 -5.23
C VAL A 8 -51.64 -35.93 -5.70
N ARG A 9 -52.10 -34.99 -4.87
CA ARG A 9 -51.85 -33.56 -5.12
C ARG A 9 -50.38 -33.29 -4.85
N THR A 10 -49.56 -33.37 -5.89
CA THR A 10 -48.24 -32.76 -5.87
C THR A 10 -48.40 -31.24 -5.88
N ALA A 11 -47.64 -30.54 -5.03
CA ALA A 11 -47.57 -29.09 -5.08
C ALA A 11 -47.20 -28.66 -6.51
N THR A 12 -48.06 -27.88 -7.18
CA THR A 12 -47.85 -27.44 -8.58
C THR A 12 -46.69 -26.45 -8.73
N LYS A 13 -46.04 -26.05 -7.63
CA LYS A 13 -44.73 -25.40 -7.63
C LYS A 13 -43.87 -25.99 -6.52
N ARG A 14 -42.87 -26.79 -6.89
CA ARG A 14 -41.79 -27.24 -5.98
C ARG A 14 -40.54 -26.37 -6.04
N ALA A 15 -40.59 -25.26 -6.77
CA ALA A 15 -39.45 -24.38 -6.97
C ALA A 15 -39.89 -22.91 -6.93
N GLY A 16 -40.29 -22.44 -5.75
CA GLY A 16 -40.03 -21.04 -5.40
C GLY A 16 -38.54 -20.90 -5.12
N GLY A 17 -37.70 -21.07 -6.14
CA GLY A 17 -36.27 -20.77 -6.02
C GLY A 17 -36.15 -19.35 -5.46
N SER A 18 -35.24 -19.13 -4.51
CA SER A 18 -35.05 -17.81 -3.89
C SER A 18 -34.96 -16.75 -4.97
N VAL A 19 -35.99 -15.90 -5.08
CA VAL A 19 -36.01 -14.83 -6.07
C VAL A 19 -35.09 -13.73 -5.55
N SER A 20 -34.08 -13.41 -6.37
CA SER A 20 -32.99 -12.44 -6.15
C SER A 20 -31.92 -12.85 -5.12
N ASN A 21 -30.84 -13.44 -5.62
CA ASN A 21 -29.53 -13.23 -5.00
C ASN A 21 -29.11 -11.77 -5.27
N ASN A 22 -29.35 -10.86 -4.33
CA ASN A 22 -28.64 -9.57 -4.34
C ASN A 22 -27.19 -9.79 -3.86
N GLY A 23 -26.46 -10.63 -4.59
CA GLY A 23 -25.09 -11.04 -4.28
C GLY A 23 -24.08 -9.96 -4.66
N GLY A 24 -23.86 -8.99 -3.77
CA GLY A 24 -22.83 -7.98 -3.94
C GLY A 24 -22.18 -7.64 -2.61
N SER A 25 -20.86 -7.85 -2.50
CA SER A 25 -20.10 -7.28 -1.40
C SER A 25 -19.66 -5.85 -1.76
N PRO A 26 -19.59 -4.92 -0.80
CA PRO A 26 -19.12 -3.57 -1.09
C PRO A 26 -17.64 -3.60 -1.50
N GLY A 27 -17.28 -2.71 -2.43
CA GLY A 27 -15.90 -2.54 -2.87
C GLY A 27 -14.95 -2.25 -1.71
N LYS A 28 -13.80 -2.93 -1.69
CA LYS A 28 -12.84 -2.86 -0.56
C LYS A 28 -11.84 -1.70 -0.66
N ARG A 29 -11.99 -0.81 -1.66
CA ARG A 29 -11.16 0.40 -1.85
C ARG A 29 -9.66 0.11 -1.88
N LEU A 30 -9.27 -1.01 -2.50
CA LEU A 30 -7.88 -1.40 -2.72
C LEU A 30 -7.19 -0.46 -3.72
N GLY A 31 -5.88 -0.61 -3.88
CA GLY A 31 -5.06 0.15 -4.83
C GLY A 31 -4.05 1.07 -4.16
N VAL A 32 -3.35 1.82 -5.00
CA VAL A 32 -2.35 2.81 -4.63
C VAL A 32 -3.02 4.00 -3.94
N LYS A 33 -2.39 4.49 -2.87
CA LYS A 33 -2.83 5.61 -2.04
C LYS A 33 -1.88 6.79 -2.11
N LYS A 34 -0.60 6.54 -2.40
CA LYS A 34 0.43 7.56 -2.60
C LYS A 34 1.13 7.33 -3.93
N PHE A 35 1.21 8.36 -4.75
CA PHE A 35 1.79 8.28 -6.09
C PHE A 35 3.30 8.55 -6.07
N SER A 36 3.97 8.38 -7.21
CA SER A 36 5.40 8.68 -7.33
C SER A 36 5.68 10.14 -6.99
N ASP A 37 6.81 10.40 -6.34
CA ASP A 37 7.30 11.71 -5.88
C ASP A 37 6.44 12.42 -4.82
N GLU A 38 5.37 11.79 -4.36
CA GLU A 38 4.55 12.33 -3.27
C GLU A 38 5.29 12.26 -1.94
N PHE A 39 5.24 13.34 -1.17
CA PHE A 39 5.81 13.40 0.17
C PHE A 39 4.97 12.56 1.15
N VAL A 40 5.64 11.75 1.96
CA VAL A 40 5.03 10.89 2.96
C VAL A 40 5.76 11.01 4.29
N VAL A 41 5.01 10.81 5.37
CA VAL A 41 5.53 10.69 6.73
C VAL A 41 5.41 9.22 7.19
N PRO A 42 6.17 8.81 8.22
CA PRO A 42 6.05 7.46 8.77
C PRO A 42 4.60 7.09 9.13
N GLY A 43 4.21 5.85 8.84
CA GLY A 43 2.85 5.35 9.07
C GLY A 43 1.87 5.58 7.93
N ASN A 44 2.19 6.46 6.96
CA ASN A 44 1.32 6.65 5.80
C ASN A 44 1.18 5.37 4.98
N ILE A 45 -0.04 5.05 4.58
CA ILE A 45 -0.34 3.91 3.70
C ILE A 45 0.01 4.30 2.25
N LEU A 46 0.82 3.47 1.60
CA LEU A 46 1.23 3.64 0.21
C LEU A 46 0.35 2.84 -0.74
N VAL A 47 0.10 1.57 -0.42
CA VAL A 47 -0.69 0.65 -1.26
C VAL A 47 -1.50 -0.29 -0.38
N ARG A 48 -2.80 -0.43 -0.67
CA ARG A 48 -3.65 -1.48 -0.08
C ARG A 48 -3.90 -2.55 -1.12
N GLN A 49 -3.57 -3.80 -0.83
CA GLN A 49 -3.61 -4.87 -1.81
C GLN A 49 -4.10 -6.19 -1.21
N ARG A 50 -4.29 -7.20 -2.07
CA ARG A 50 -4.53 -8.59 -1.67
C ARG A 50 -3.39 -9.41 -2.27
N GLY A 51 -2.56 -9.99 -1.41
CA GLY A 51 -1.26 -10.51 -1.81
C GLY A 51 -0.29 -9.39 -2.22
N THR A 52 0.92 -9.78 -2.62
CA THR A 52 2.01 -8.85 -2.91
C THR A 52 2.12 -8.54 -4.40
N GLN A 53 1.23 -7.68 -4.92
CA GLN A 53 1.39 -7.13 -6.28
C GLN A 53 2.59 -6.19 -6.33
N PHE A 54 2.71 -5.37 -5.29
CA PHE A 54 3.88 -4.56 -4.99
C PHE A 54 4.58 -5.11 -3.76
N HIS A 55 5.91 -5.12 -3.82
CA HIS A 55 6.78 -5.57 -2.75
C HIS A 55 7.38 -4.36 -2.02
N PRO A 56 7.71 -4.50 -0.72
CA PRO A 56 8.35 -3.44 0.03
C PRO A 56 9.78 -3.27 -0.46
N GLY A 57 10.14 -2.05 -0.84
CA GLY A 57 11.50 -1.65 -1.17
C GLY A 57 12.15 -0.90 0.00
N GLN A 58 13.04 0.03 -0.34
CA GLN A 58 13.77 0.83 0.65
C GLN A 58 12.82 1.68 1.50
N HIS A 59 13.02 1.69 2.83
CA HIS A 59 12.25 2.48 3.82
C HIS A 59 10.73 2.22 3.86
N VAL A 60 10.28 1.06 3.39
CA VAL A 60 8.86 0.66 3.36
C VAL A 60 8.65 -0.61 4.17
N GLY A 61 7.61 -0.62 5.00
CA GLY A 61 7.14 -1.77 5.75
C GLY A 61 5.94 -2.45 5.10
N MET A 62 5.67 -3.70 5.48
CA MET A 62 4.50 -4.47 5.06
C MET A 62 3.67 -4.91 6.27
N GLY A 63 2.37 -4.64 6.25
CA GLY A 63 1.42 -5.07 7.26
C GLY A 63 0.89 -6.50 7.04
N ARG A 64 0.09 -7.00 7.99
CA ARG A 64 -0.50 -8.35 7.95
C ARG A 64 -1.32 -8.63 6.70
N ASP A 65 -2.02 -7.62 6.18
CA ASP A 65 -2.85 -7.73 4.98
C ASP A 65 -2.09 -7.36 3.69
N HIS A 66 -0.75 -7.36 3.74
CA HIS A 66 0.16 -6.93 2.67
C HIS A 66 0.05 -5.46 2.30
N THR A 67 -0.58 -4.63 3.13
CA THR A 67 -0.58 -3.17 2.98
C THR A 67 0.85 -2.64 3.14
N LEU A 68 1.29 -1.81 2.19
CA LEU A 68 2.60 -1.15 2.26
C LEU A 68 2.47 0.20 2.94
N PHE A 69 3.39 0.50 3.85
CA PHE A 69 3.42 1.76 4.61
C PHE A 69 4.82 2.34 4.74
N ALA A 70 4.90 3.66 4.94
CA ALA A 70 6.15 4.39 5.09
C ALA A 70 6.80 4.16 6.48
N LEU A 71 8.11 3.92 6.52
CA LEU A 71 8.88 3.87 7.79
C LEU A 71 9.56 5.19 8.11
N VAL A 72 9.86 5.99 7.09
CA VAL A 72 10.71 7.19 7.15
C VAL A 72 10.03 8.30 6.34
N PRO A 73 10.18 9.59 6.71
CA PRO A 73 9.71 10.68 5.87
C PRO A 73 10.52 10.78 4.57
N GLY A 74 9.85 11.06 3.46
CA GLY A 74 10.51 11.18 2.15
C GLY A 74 9.53 11.15 0.99
N HIS A 75 10.01 10.78 -0.19
CA HIS A 75 9.25 10.74 -1.43
C HIS A 75 9.07 9.32 -1.94
N VAL A 76 7.86 8.98 -2.38
CA VAL A 76 7.54 7.62 -2.86
C VAL A 76 8.14 7.38 -4.25
N ARG A 77 8.73 6.19 -4.46
CA ARG A 77 9.26 5.75 -5.75
C ARG A 77 8.81 4.32 -6.05
N PHE A 78 8.23 4.15 -7.24
CA PHE A 78 7.89 2.84 -7.79
C PHE A 78 9.00 2.39 -8.74
N TYR A 79 9.44 1.15 -8.61
CA TYR A 79 10.46 0.59 -9.49
C TYR A 79 10.23 -0.90 -9.73
N LYS A 80 10.97 -1.45 -10.71
CA LYS A 80 10.97 -2.86 -11.03
C LYS A 80 12.39 -3.39 -10.91
N GLU A 81 12.51 -4.62 -10.46
CA GLU A 81 13.79 -5.28 -10.30
C GLU A 81 13.65 -6.75 -10.67
N ASP A 82 14.71 -7.29 -11.28
CA ASP A 82 14.77 -8.69 -11.65
C ASP A 82 15.00 -9.54 -10.41
N HIS A 83 14.16 -10.56 -10.25
CA HIS A 83 14.32 -11.56 -9.21
C HIS A 83 14.47 -12.92 -9.87
N SER A 84 15.06 -13.89 -9.17
CA SER A 84 15.23 -15.30 -9.55
C SER A 84 14.08 -15.98 -10.31
N ARG A 85 12.82 -15.54 -10.17
CA ARG A 85 11.65 -16.11 -10.86
C ARG A 85 10.93 -15.13 -11.81
N GLY A 86 11.53 -13.97 -12.08
CA GLY A 86 11.00 -12.93 -12.95
C GLY A 86 11.01 -11.53 -12.33
N VAL A 87 10.45 -10.56 -13.05
CA VAL A 87 10.42 -9.15 -12.66
C VAL A 87 9.42 -8.92 -11.52
N ARG A 88 9.88 -8.32 -10.41
CA ARG A 88 9.00 -7.87 -9.32
C ARG A 88 8.89 -6.35 -9.30
N LYS A 89 7.73 -5.87 -8.87
CA LYS A 89 7.43 -4.45 -8.68
C LYS A 89 7.61 -4.10 -7.21
N TYR A 90 8.30 -3.00 -6.94
CA TYR A 90 8.60 -2.53 -5.59
C TYR A 90 8.10 -1.11 -5.37
N VAL A 91 7.86 -0.78 -4.10
CA VAL A 91 7.60 0.57 -3.62
C VAL A 91 8.63 0.90 -2.57
N GLY A 92 9.42 1.94 -2.81
CA GLY A 92 10.36 2.47 -1.86
C GLY A 92 10.09 3.93 -1.55
N ILE A 93 10.78 4.45 -0.55
CA ILE A 93 10.81 5.87 -0.21
C ILE A 93 12.26 6.34 -0.30
N VAL A 94 12.46 7.48 -0.95
CA VAL A 94 13.75 8.17 -1.03
C VAL A 94 13.73 9.40 -0.13
N LEU A 95 14.88 9.73 0.47
CA LEU A 95 14.97 10.88 1.39
C LEU A 95 14.86 12.20 0.63
N ASN A 96 15.61 12.32 -0.47
CA ASN A 96 15.59 13.50 -1.32
C ASN A 96 14.70 13.27 -2.54
N LYS A 97 13.93 14.30 -2.92
CA LYS A 97 13.11 14.28 -4.13
C LYS A 97 14.01 14.14 -5.36
N GLY A 98 13.61 13.30 -6.31
CA GLY A 98 14.36 13.09 -7.56
C GLY A 98 15.33 11.91 -7.55
N GLU A 99 15.63 11.34 -6.38
CA GLU A 99 16.45 10.12 -6.32
C GLU A 99 15.72 8.93 -6.97
N LYS A 100 16.49 8.12 -7.72
CA LYS A 100 15.99 6.93 -8.41
C LYS A 100 16.27 5.68 -7.57
N LEU A 101 15.32 4.75 -7.59
CA LEU A 101 15.48 3.39 -7.09
C LEU A 101 15.48 2.39 -8.26
N PRO A 102 16.17 1.24 -8.16
CA PRO A 102 17.05 0.83 -7.05
C PRO A 102 18.34 1.66 -6.98
N ARG A 103 18.83 1.92 -5.77
CA ARG A 103 20.04 2.73 -5.52
C ARG A 103 21.29 1.87 -5.73
N ASP A 104 22.35 2.45 -6.26
CA ASP A 104 23.66 1.79 -6.29
C ASP A 104 24.30 1.88 -4.89
N GLU A 105 24.07 0.83 -4.08
CA GLU A 105 24.56 0.78 -2.71
C GLU A 105 26.09 0.65 -2.63
N ALA A 106 26.75 0.17 -3.69
CA ALA A 106 28.20 0.00 -3.70
C ALA A 106 28.94 1.34 -3.77
N ALA A 107 28.44 2.28 -4.57
CA ALA A 107 29.05 3.59 -4.75
C ALA A 107 28.64 4.61 -3.67
N LEU A 108 27.35 4.65 -3.34
CA LEU A 108 26.76 5.71 -2.49
C LEU A 108 26.55 5.29 -1.04
N GLY A 109 26.71 4.00 -0.74
CA GLY A 109 26.34 3.42 0.54
C GLY A 109 24.83 3.33 0.77
N ARG A 110 24.46 2.68 1.88
CA ARG A 110 23.06 2.50 2.27
C ARG A 110 22.48 3.79 2.81
N SER A 111 21.34 4.22 2.27
CA SER A 111 20.61 5.38 2.81
C SER A 111 20.09 5.10 4.22
N ARG A 112 20.33 6.03 5.16
CA ARG A 112 19.86 5.97 6.54
C ARG A 112 19.24 7.31 6.92
N TYR A 113 18.19 7.25 7.73
CA TYR A 113 17.54 8.43 8.30
C TYR A 113 17.89 8.52 9.78
N PHE A 114 18.50 9.64 10.19
CA PHE A 114 18.96 9.84 11.57
C PHE A 114 17.82 10.26 12.50
N GLY A 115 16.87 11.06 12.02
CA GLY A 115 15.60 11.35 12.70
C GLY A 115 15.66 12.12 14.02
N PHE A 116 16.84 12.31 14.61
CA PHE A 116 17.05 13.06 15.85
C PHE A 116 17.55 14.48 15.55
N VAL A 117 17.23 15.40 16.46
CA VAL A 117 17.63 16.82 16.40
C VAL A 117 18.50 17.12 17.60
N ASP A 118 19.58 17.86 17.37
CA ASP A 118 20.48 18.31 18.44
C ASP A 118 19.84 19.48 19.20
N LEU A 119 19.32 19.20 20.40
CA LEU A 119 18.65 20.20 21.24
C LEU A 119 19.60 21.31 21.72
N ASN A 120 20.90 21.00 21.84
CA ASN A 120 21.94 21.92 22.30
C ASN A 120 22.42 22.91 21.23
N ALA A 121 22.06 22.72 19.96
CA ALA A 121 22.51 23.59 18.87
C ALA A 121 21.68 24.88 18.73
N SER A 122 20.47 24.92 19.32
CA SER A 122 19.50 26.01 19.19
C SER A 122 19.95 27.37 19.73
N SER A 123 20.98 27.42 20.60
CA SER A 123 21.53 28.67 21.13
C SER A 123 22.65 29.29 20.29
N ALA A 124 23.12 28.62 19.22
CA ALA A 124 24.31 29.03 18.47
C ALA A 124 24.02 29.65 17.08
N ASP A 125 22.83 29.44 16.51
CA ASP A 125 22.47 29.89 15.14
C ASP A 125 21.59 31.16 15.09
N GLU A 126 21.38 31.84 16.23
CA GLU A 126 20.74 33.17 16.27
C GLU A 126 21.82 34.28 16.17
N ALA A 127 22.20 34.66 14.94
CA ALA A 127 22.96 35.90 14.69
C ALA A 127 22.64 36.47 13.29
N PRO A 128 22.71 37.81 13.16
CA PRO A 128 21.57 38.72 13.16
C PRO A 128 20.91 38.83 11.78
N GLN A 129 19.62 39.18 11.76
CA GLN A 129 18.99 39.70 10.55
C GLN A 129 19.70 40.99 10.15
N GLU A 130 20.38 40.94 9.02
CA GLU A 130 20.97 42.10 8.37
C GLU A 130 19.81 43.03 7.98
N ASN A 131 19.61 44.08 8.79
CA ASN A 131 18.71 45.17 8.47
C ASN A 131 19.32 45.93 7.29
N THR A 132 18.95 45.54 6.07
CA THR A 132 19.23 46.31 4.86
C THR A 132 18.25 47.50 4.81
N PRO A 133 18.71 48.73 4.52
CA PRO A 133 17.93 49.97 4.66
C PRO A 133 16.68 50.06 3.78
#